data_AF-A0A535N543-F1
#
_entry.id   AF-A0A535N543-F1
#
_cell.length_a   1.000
_cell.length_b   1.000
_cell.length_c   1.000
_cell.angle_alpha   90.00
_cell.angle_beta   90.00
_cell.angle_gamma   90.00
#
_symmetry.space_group_name_H-M   'P 1'
#
loop_
_entity.id
_entity.type
_entity.pdbx_description
1 polymer ?
#
loop_
_entity_poly.entity_id
_entity_poly.type
_entity_poly.pdbx_seq_one_letter_code
_entity_poly.pdbx_strand_id
1 'polypeptide(L)'
;MSGGGGSRHAEPDRCPYRRPFSQDFDDCPAYAAATFTTVDSAGLPRGTWLTCAHLLSGSHPRESGRFYPRCALGTAEDRLRFAVDEGGRPALRLVRGNGSAA
;
A
#
# COMPACT_ATOMS: atom_id res chain seq x y z
N MET A 1 -15.00 33.15 10.28
CA MET A 1 -13.54 32.89 10.22
C MET A 1 -13.36 31.51 9.60
N SER A 2 -13.39 31.40 8.28
CA SER A 2 -13.31 30.10 7.59
C SER A 2 -11.87 29.90 7.14
N GLY A 3 -11.04 29.27 7.98
CA GLY A 3 -9.69 28.86 7.65
C GLY A 3 -9.71 27.46 7.05
N GLY A 4 -9.44 27.35 5.75
CA GLY A 4 -9.52 26.12 4.96
C GLY A 4 -8.63 24.98 5.48
N GLY A 5 -9.22 23.79 5.57
CA GLY A 5 -8.53 22.53 5.83
C GLY A 5 -7.63 22.14 4.66
N GLY A 6 -6.38 22.58 4.70
CA GLY A 6 -5.34 22.05 3.83
C GLY A 6 -4.98 20.64 4.29
N SER A 7 -5.38 19.63 3.52
CA SER A 7 -4.90 18.26 3.61
C SER A 7 -3.38 18.21 3.35
N ARG A 8 -2.57 18.54 4.37
CA ARG A 8 -1.11 18.39 4.35
C ARG A 8 -0.76 16.93 4.60
N HIS A 9 -0.94 16.10 3.58
CA HIS A 9 -0.10 14.89 3.45
C HIS A 9 1.34 15.40 3.30
N ALA A 10 2.09 15.47 4.41
CA ALA A 10 3.38 16.14 4.46
C ALA A 10 4.47 15.37 3.70
N GLU A 11 4.29 14.06 3.50
CA GLU A 11 5.23 13.20 2.81
C GLU A 11 4.74 12.93 1.38
N PRO A 12 5.51 13.30 0.34
CA PRO A 12 5.07 13.19 -1.05
C PRO A 12 4.93 11.73 -1.51
N ASP A 13 5.63 10.81 -0.85
CA ASP A 13 5.57 9.36 -1.06
C ASP A 13 4.50 8.67 -0.20
N ARG A 14 3.72 9.41 0.59
CA ARG A 14 2.60 8.85 1.36
C ARG A 14 1.53 8.27 0.43
N CYS A 15 1.04 7.07 0.73
CA CYS A 15 -0.11 6.48 0.07
C CYS A 15 -1.40 7.13 0.61
N PRO A 16 -2.18 7.86 -0.23
CA PRO A 16 -3.33 8.63 0.21
C PRO A 16 -4.61 7.78 0.38
N TYR A 17 -4.62 6.57 -0.18
CA TYR A 17 -5.82 5.74 -0.25
C TYR A 17 -6.13 5.08 1.10
N ARG A 18 -7.43 5.02 1.42
CA ARG A 18 -7.94 4.43 2.65
C ARG A 18 -7.89 2.91 2.56
N ARG A 19 -7.47 2.29 3.66
CA ARG A 19 -7.46 0.83 3.82
C ARG A 19 -8.67 0.40 4.66
N PRO A 20 -9.15 -0.85 4.53
CA PRO A 20 -8.67 -1.87 3.59
C PRO A 20 -9.03 -1.54 2.13
N PHE A 21 -8.25 -2.04 1.17
CA PHE A 21 -8.58 -1.90 -0.25
C PHE A 21 -9.71 -2.87 -0.60
N SER A 22 -10.65 -2.45 -1.44
CA SER A 22 -11.71 -3.30 -2.00
C SER A 22 -11.14 -4.27 -3.05
N GLN A 23 -11.93 -5.28 -3.42
CA GLN A 23 -11.56 -6.22 -4.49
C GLN A 23 -11.42 -5.53 -5.85
N ASP A 24 -12.25 -4.53 -6.11
CA ASP A 24 -12.27 -3.78 -7.36
C ASP A 24 -11.51 -2.44 -7.27
N PHE A 25 -10.56 -2.31 -6.34
CA PHE A 25 -9.84 -1.06 -6.14
C PHE A 25 -8.98 -0.68 -7.36
N ASP A 26 -9.32 0.43 -8.00
CA ASP A 26 -8.67 0.96 -9.20
C ASP A 26 -8.23 2.44 -9.08
N ASP A 27 -8.43 3.07 -7.91
CA ASP A 27 -8.12 4.50 -7.71
C ASP A 27 -6.62 4.84 -7.85
N CYS A 28 -5.73 3.84 -7.72
CA CYS A 28 -4.29 4.01 -7.89
C CYS A 28 -3.83 3.35 -9.19
N PRO A 29 -3.25 4.10 -10.14
CA PRO A 29 -2.84 3.56 -11.44
C PRO A 29 -1.67 2.56 -11.33
N ALA A 30 -0.88 2.65 -10.26
CA ALA A 30 0.18 1.71 -9.94
C ALA A 30 -0.23 0.69 -8.86
N TYR A 31 -1.54 0.43 -8.70
CA TYR A 31 -1.99 -0.58 -7.75
C TYR A 31 -1.57 -1.98 -8.22
N ALA A 32 -0.80 -2.67 -7.40
CA ALA A 32 -0.45 -4.07 -7.58
C ALA A 32 -1.05 -4.87 -6.42
N ALA A 33 -2.13 -5.61 -6.69
CA ALA A 33 -2.85 -6.33 -5.66
C ALA A 33 -1.96 -7.36 -4.96
N ALA A 34 -1.99 -7.35 -3.63
CA ALA A 34 -1.31 -8.32 -2.77
C ALA A 34 -2.19 -8.66 -1.56
N THR A 35 -1.98 -9.82 -0.95
CA THR A 35 -2.70 -10.25 0.25
C THR A 35 -1.82 -10.10 1.48
N PHE A 36 -2.37 -9.53 2.55
CA PHE A 36 -1.75 -9.48 3.86
C PHE A 36 -2.56 -10.32 4.85
N THR A 37 -1.93 -11.34 5.42
CA THR A 37 -2.55 -12.20 6.43
C THR A 37 -1.99 -11.86 7.80
N THR A 38 -2.86 -11.49 8.75
CA THR A 38 -2.42 -11.36 10.14
C THR A 38 -2.43 -12.73 10.80
N VAL A 39 -1.44 -12.98 11.65
CA VAL A 39 -1.36 -14.14 12.51
C VAL A 39 -1.44 -13.70 13.97
N ASP A 40 -1.96 -14.53 14.85
CA ASP A 40 -1.88 -14.32 16.29
C ASP A 40 -0.52 -14.78 16.87
N SER A 41 -0.37 -14.67 18.19
CA SER A 41 0.84 -15.10 18.90
C SER A 41 1.11 -16.61 18.83
N ALA A 42 0.10 -17.41 18.49
CA ALA A 42 0.24 -18.85 18.24
C ALA A 42 0.56 -19.16 16.78
N GLY A 43 0.70 -18.14 15.92
CA GLY A 43 0.95 -18.29 14.49
C GLY A 43 -0.31 -18.62 13.67
N LEU A 44 -1.51 -18.56 14.26
CA LEU A 44 -2.75 -18.89 13.55
C LEU A 44 -3.25 -17.67 12.77
N PRO A 45 -3.66 -17.84 11.49
CA PRO A 45 -4.25 -16.78 10.69
C PRO A 45 -5.53 -16.22 11.34
N ARG A 46 -5.64 -14.90 11.45
CA ARG A 46 -6.82 -14.20 12.00
C ARG A 46 -7.65 -13.49 10.95
N GLY A 47 -7.03 -13.16 9.82
CA GLY A 47 -7.72 -12.59 8.67
C GLY A 47 -6.75 -12.33 7.53
N THR A 48 -7.31 -12.18 6.33
CA THR A 48 -6.57 -11.84 5.12
C THR A 48 -7.23 -10.62 4.48
N TRP A 49 -6.44 -9.61 4.17
CA TRP A 49 -6.89 -8.36 3.55
C TRP A 49 -6.13 -8.09 2.26
N LEU A 50 -6.78 -7.39 1.34
CA LEU A 50 -6.11 -6.85 0.17
C LEU A 50 -5.30 -5.61 0.53
N THR A 51 -4.09 -5.57 -0.01
CA THR A 51 -3.12 -4.49 0.09
C THR A 51 -2.46 -4.24 -1.27
N CYS A 52 -1.55 -3.27 -1.33
CA CYS A 52 -0.70 -3.02 -2.49
C CYS A 52 0.69 -3.61 -2.23
N ALA A 53 1.27 -4.28 -3.24
CA ALA A 53 2.63 -4.81 -3.19
C ALA A 53 3.71 -3.73 -2.98
N HIS A 54 3.40 -2.48 -3.33
CA HIS A 54 4.30 -1.33 -3.14
C HIS A 54 4.10 -0.62 -1.80
N LEU A 55 3.18 -1.08 -0.94
CA LEU A 55 2.91 -0.42 0.33
C LEU A 55 3.95 -0.81 1.39
N LEU A 56 4.63 0.19 1.95
CA LEU A 56 5.62 0.06 3.01
C LEU A 56 5.25 0.96 4.20
N SER A 57 5.89 0.73 5.35
CA SER A 57 5.85 1.66 6.49
C SER A 57 7.01 2.66 6.36
N GLY A 58 6.70 3.93 6.15
CA GLY A 58 7.67 5.02 6.25
C GLY A 58 7.74 5.55 7.68
N SER A 59 8.92 6.00 8.10
CA SER A 59 9.13 6.65 9.41
C SER A 59 9.11 8.16 9.25
N HIS A 60 8.39 8.86 10.13
CA HIS A 60 8.35 10.32 10.11
C HIS A 60 9.72 10.87 10.52
N PRO A 61 10.37 11.73 9.72
CA PRO A 61 11.76 12.13 9.94
C PRO A 61 11.96 12.98 11.21
N ARG A 62 10.89 13.61 11.71
CA ARG A 62 10.93 14.48 12.90
C ARG A 62 10.25 13.89 14.13
N GLU A 63 9.58 12.76 14.00
CA GLU A 63 8.77 12.16 15.07
C GLU A 63 9.09 10.66 15.16
N SER A 64 10.07 10.33 16.00
CA SER A 64 10.43 8.93 16.28
C SER A 64 9.22 8.14 16.75
N GLY A 65 9.05 6.93 16.21
CA GLY A 65 7.91 6.06 16.50
C GLY A 65 6.62 6.39 15.75
N ARG A 66 6.60 7.48 14.97
CA ARG A 66 5.46 7.78 14.09
C ARG A 66 5.71 7.23 12.69
N PHE A 67 4.78 6.39 12.24
CA PHE A 67 4.83 5.78 10.93
C PHE A 67 3.73 6.30 10.02
N TYR A 68 3.98 6.28 8.72
CA TYR A 68 3.00 6.60 7.71
C TYR A 68 3.02 5.54 6.60
N PRO A 69 1.88 5.35 5.89
CA PRO A 69 1.83 4.45 4.75
C PRO A 69 2.65 5.07 3.61
N ARG A 70 3.79 4.48 3.28
CA ARG A 70 4.70 4.94 2.22
C ARG A 70 4.54 4.07 0.98
N CYS A 71 4.59 4.67 -0.20
CA CYS A 71 4.69 3.93 -1.46
C CYS A 71 6.17 3.73 -1.82
N ALA A 72 6.57 2.50 -2.11
CA ALA A 72 7.92 2.16 -2.55
C ALA A 72 8.30 2.85 -3.88
N LEU A 73 7.30 3.12 -4.73
CA LEU A 73 7.49 3.85 -5.99
C LEU A 73 7.78 5.35 -5.77
N GLY A 74 7.45 5.89 -4.59
CA GLY A 74 7.62 7.30 -4.29
C GLY A 74 6.34 8.11 -4.50
N THR A 75 6.49 9.23 -5.21
CA THR A 75 5.48 10.28 -5.31
C THR A 75 4.29 9.89 -6.20
N ALA A 76 3.28 10.76 -6.28
CA ALA A 76 2.18 10.56 -7.21
C ALA A 76 2.64 10.50 -8.68
N GLU A 77 3.64 11.30 -9.05
CA GLU A 77 4.21 11.32 -10.40
C GLU A 77 4.97 10.03 -10.71
N ASP A 78 5.72 9.50 -9.75
CA ASP A 78 6.45 8.24 -9.92
C ASP A 78 5.51 7.05 -10.11
N ARG A 79 4.35 7.05 -9.43
CA ARG A 79 3.29 6.05 -9.63
C ARG A 79 2.71 6.12 -11.04
N LEU A 80 2.48 7.33 -11.55
CA LEU A 80 2.01 7.51 -12.93
C LEU A 80 3.06 7.04 -13.94
N ARG A 81 4.34 7.39 -13.73
CA ARG A 81 5.46 6.92 -14.55
C ARG A 81 5.56 5.40 -14.58
N PHE A 82 5.50 4.76 -13.42
CA PHE A 82 5.51 3.30 -13.31
C PHE A 82 4.36 2.65 -14.10
N ALA A 83 3.14 3.20 -13.98
CA ALA A 83 1.97 2.67 -14.68
C ALA A 83 2.07 2.79 -16.22
N VAL A 84 2.73 3.82 -16.74
CA VAL A 84 2.95 3.97 -18.19
C VAL A 84 4.10 3.11 -18.70
N ASP A 85 5.17 2.94 -17.92
CA ASP A 85 6.33 2.10 -18.28
C ASP A 85 5.99 0.61 -18.27
N GLU A 86 5.22 0.14 -17.28
CA GLU A 86 4.77 -1.27 -17.22
C GLU A 86 3.63 -1.59 -18.18
N GLY A 87 3.12 -0.60 -18.92
CA GLY A 87 2.25 -0.82 -20.08
C GLY A 87 0.98 -1.64 -19.79
N GLY A 88 0.04 -1.09 -19.03
CA GLY A 88 -1.37 -1.46 -19.15
C GLY A 88 -1.75 -2.93 -18.91
N ARG A 89 -1.07 -3.65 -18.01
CA ARG A 89 -1.53 -4.97 -17.55
C ARG A 89 -1.73 -4.97 -16.03
N PRO A 90 -2.88 -5.41 -15.50
CA PRO A 90 -3.01 -5.61 -14.06
C PRO A 90 -2.01 -6.71 -13.66
N ALA A 91 -1.05 -6.35 -12.80
CA ALA A 91 -0.15 -7.31 -12.18
C ALA A 91 -0.94 -8.17 -11.20
N LEU A 92 -1.73 -9.12 -11.72
CA LEU A 92 -2.25 -10.24 -10.95
C LEU A 92 -1.07 -11.19 -10.69
N ARG A 93 -0.18 -10.80 -9.77
CA ARG A 93 0.88 -11.69 -9.31
C ARG A 93 0.25 -12.61 -8.27
N LEU A 94 -0.16 -13.79 -8.72
CA LEU A 94 -0.46 -14.92 -7.84
C LEU A 94 0.71 -15.09 -6.86
N VAL A 95 0.48 -14.78 -5.58
CA VAL A 95 1.41 -15.17 -4.53
C VAL A 95 1.36 -16.70 -4.47
N ARG A 96 2.44 -17.37 -4.90
CA ARG A 96 2.59 -18.81 -4.70
C ARG A 96 2.40 -19.09 -3.20
N GLY A 97 1.36 -19.85 -2.87
CA GLY A 97 1.21 -20.43 -1.55
C GLY A 97 2.46 -21.25 -1.26
N ASN A 98 3.22 -20.85 -0.24
CA ASN A 98 4.31 -21.66 0.25
C ASN A 98 3.69 -22.71 1.17
N GLY A 99 3.25 -23.80 0.56
CA GLY A 99 3.08 -25.05 1.28
C GLY A 99 4.45 -25.52 1.74
N SER A 100 4.59 -25.80 3.02
CA SER A 100 5.55 -26.79 3.48
C SER A 100 4.91 -27.54 4.64
N ALA A 101 4.42 -28.73 4.28
CA ALA A 101 4.16 -29.83 5.18
C ALA A 101 5.50 -30.39 5.67
N ALA A 102 5.60 -30.69 6.96
CA ALA A 102 6.26 -31.86 7.55
C ALA A 102 5.98 -31.84 9.06
#